data_AF-A0A850NDL1-F1
#
_entry.id   AF-A0A850NDL1-F1
#
_cell.length_a   1.000
_cell.length_b   1.000
_cell.length_c   1.000
_cell.angle_alpha   90.00
_cell.angle_beta   90.00
_cell.angle_gamma   90.00
#
_symmetry.space_group_name_H-M   'P 1'
#
loop_
_entity.id
_entity.type
_entity.pdbx_description
1 polymer ?
#
loop_
_entity_poly.entity_id
_entity_poly.type
_entity_poly.pdbx_seq_one_letter_code
_entity_poly.pdbx_strand_id
1 'polypeptide(L)'
;MRPTLTILMMVFLFNACGLIRGTQKVKYQLPMLGSIGKHQSSLFKRKFQKVGEPFIDNPVAVTFESVAFDKSAESRYSNYRKNQGKEPATIFTDTTSIDIPRYYQLKISNIVRLVGEMNGDENNGLKKYLQENMDLEIMSHIVFMTDIKSAQQMENADLIYLKTSYDGVLILYVGNRYGTEPIKISNLEIFDFRTARFCWDKDKRGHINIAQILMDGITCPGSTKANPEKLNRTPDYLKL
;
A
#
# COMPACT_ATOMS: atom_id res chain seq x y z
N MET A 1 35.37 56.45 10.89
CA MET A 1 34.25 55.66 10.34
C MET A 1 33.36 55.21 11.49
N ARG A 2 32.07 55.54 11.47
CA ARG A 2 31.20 55.46 12.66
C ARG A 2 30.81 53.99 12.94
N PRO A 3 31.04 53.47 14.16
CA PRO A 3 30.77 52.07 14.52
C PRO A 3 29.28 51.70 14.45
N THR A 4 28.40 52.69 14.33
CA THR A 4 26.96 52.50 14.16
C THR A 4 26.59 51.89 12.80
N LEU A 5 27.35 52.17 11.74
CA LEU A 5 27.06 51.64 10.40
C LEU A 5 27.42 50.16 10.29
N THR A 6 28.52 49.74 10.92
CA THR A 6 28.96 48.33 10.96
C THR A 6 28.02 47.46 11.78
N ILE A 7 27.48 47.98 12.89
CA ILE A 7 26.50 47.25 13.71
C ILE A 7 25.17 47.07 12.96
N LEU A 8 24.70 48.10 12.26
CA LEU A 8 23.46 48.03 11.47
C LEU A 8 23.57 47.00 10.32
N MET A 9 24.72 46.95 9.65
CA MET A 9 24.97 45.99 8.57
C MET A 9 25.08 44.54 9.08
N MET A 10 25.61 44.35 10.29
CA MET A 10 25.71 43.04 10.92
C MET A 10 24.35 42.47 11.34
N VAL A 11 23.43 43.32 11.82
CA VAL A 11 22.05 42.92 12.18
C VAL A 11 21.22 42.49 10.96
N PHE A 12 21.47 43.06 9.78
CA PHE A 12 20.81 42.63 8.54
C PHE A 12 21.26 41.24 8.06
N LEU A 13 22.51 40.85 8.31
CA LEU A 13 23.04 39.54 7.91
C LEU A 13 22.47 38.38 8.76
N PHE A 14 22.11 38.63 10.03
CA PHE A 14 21.51 37.60 10.89
C PHE A 14 20.01 37.33 10.62
N ASN A 15 19.33 38.20 9.86
CA ASN A 15 17.92 37.99 9.48
C ASN A 15 17.74 37.32 8.11
N ALA A 16 18.82 37.09 7.35
CA ALA A 16 18.75 36.46 6.03
C ALA A 16 18.76 34.91 6.07
N CYS A 17 19.17 34.29 7.18
CA CYS A 17 19.20 32.83 7.35
C CYS A 17 17.89 32.27 7.89
N GLY A 18 16.77 32.64 7.28
CA GLY A 18 15.46 32.46 7.88
C GLY A 18 14.38 31.79 7.04
N LEU A 19 14.56 31.39 5.77
CA LEU A 19 13.42 30.79 5.06
C LEU A 19 13.74 30.05 3.75
N ILE A 20 14.54 28.98 3.78
CA ILE A 20 14.47 27.95 2.73
C ILE A 20 14.45 26.56 3.37
N ARG A 21 13.41 26.30 4.15
CA ARG A 21 12.90 24.93 4.30
C ARG A 21 11.79 24.75 3.28
N GLY A 22 12.18 24.84 2.00
CA GLY A 22 11.36 24.32 0.91
C GLY A 22 11.23 22.83 1.18
N THR A 23 10.13 22.44 1.82
CA THR A 23 9.73 21.05 1.90
C THR A 23 9.69 20.55 0.46
N GLN A 24 10.73 19.85 0.02
CA GLN A 24 10.62 18.95 -1.12
C GLN A 24 9.44 18.06 -0.74
N LYS A 25 8.28 18.33 -1.34
CA LYS A 25 7.17 17.40 -1.33
C LYS A 25 7.73 16.18 -2.04
N VAL A 26 8.29 15.25 -1.27
CA VAL A 26 8.69 13.94 -1.75
C VAL A 26 7.51 13.47 -2.58
N LYS A 27 7.72 13.29 -3.88
CA LYS A 27 6.69 12.79 -4.79
C LYS A 27 6.22 11.49 -4.17
N TYR A 28 5.05 11.50 -3.53
CA TYR A 28 4.48 10.32 -2.94
C TYR A 28 4.27 9.34 -4.09
N GLN A 29 5.05 8.26 -4.13
CA GLN A 29 4.74 7.16 -5.01
C GLN A 29 3.35 6.68 -4.61
N LEU A 30 2.43 6.68 -5.57
CA LEU A 30 1.05 6.30 -5.32
C LEU A 30 1.06 4.87 -4.76
N PRO A 31 0.49 4.65 -3.56
CA PRO A 31 0.42 3.32 -2.99
C PRO A 31 -0.35 2.41 -3.94
N MET A 32 0.24 1.29 -4.34
CA MET A 32 -0.39 0.33 -5.24
C MET A 32 -0.67 -0.98 -4.49
N LEU A 33 -1.78 -1.63 -4.86
CA LEU A 33 -2.11 -2.96 -4.36
C LEU A 33 -0.95 -3.93 -4.67
N GLY A 34 -0.53 -4.70 -3.67
CA GLY A 34 0.61 -5.61 -3.75
C GLY A 34 1.97 -4.97 -3.43
N SER A 35 2.08 -3.65 -3.33
CA SER A 35 3.33 -3.01 -2.92
C SER A 35 3.68 -3.34 -1.47
N ILE A 36 4.97 -3.42 -1.16
CA ILE A 36 5.51 -3.66 0.18
C ILE A 36 6.05 -2.35 0.74
N GLY A 37 5.79 -2.11 2.01
CA GLY A 37 6.19 -0.87 2.65
C GLY A 37 5.92 -0.80 4.14
N LYS A 38 6.29 0.34 4.71
CA LYS A 38 6.02 0.64 6.13
C LYS A 38 4.69 1.35 6.26
N HIS A 39 3.81 0.78 7.07
CA HIS A 39 2.59 1.45 7.49
C HIS A 39 2.88 2.32 8.72
N GLN A 40 2.74 3.64 8.55
CA GLN A 40 2.81 4.60 9.65
C GLN A 40 1.39 5.09 9.94
N SER A 41 0.86 4.71 11.10
CA SER A 41 -0.39 5.28 11.62
C SER A 41 -0.06 6.27 12.74
N SER A 42 -0.50 7.52 12.57
CA SER A 42 -0.66 8.46 13.67
C SER A 42 -2.15 8.66 13.93
N LEU A 43 -2.51 9.28 15.06
CA LEU A 43 -3.91 9.51 15.48
C LEU A 43 -4.82 10.08 14.39
N PHE A 44 -4.27 10.81 13.40
CA PHE A 44 -5.04 11.48 12.35
C PHE A 44 -4.58 11.19 10.92
N LYS A 45 -3.48 10.44 10.72
CA LYS A 45 -2.92 10.21 9.39
C LYS A 45 -2.42 8.78 9.24
N ARG A 46 -2.92 8.10 8.23
CA ARG A 46 -2.38 6.83 7.75
C ARG A 46 -1.50 7.11 6.54
N LYS A 47 -0.24 6.70 6.61
CA LYS A 47 0.72 6.81 5.51
C LYS A 47 1.29 5.44 5.22
N PHE A 48 1.48 5.18 3.93
CA PHE A 48 2.20 4.01 3.45
C PHE A 48 3.44 4.49 2.72
N GLN A 49 4.60 4.06 3.19
CA GLN A 49 5.87 4.32 2.52
C GLN A 49 6.29 3.06 1.77
N LYS A 50 6.08 3.05 0.45
CA LYS A 50 6.52 1.97 -0.43
C LYS A 50 8.05 1.82 -0.35
N VAL A 51 8.50 0.57 -0.26
CA VAL A 51 9.92 0.18 -0.25
C VAL A 51 10.24 -0.74 -1.43
N GLY A 52 9.30 -1.59 -1.84
CA GLY A 52 9.49 -2.50 -2.97
C GLY A 52 8.18 -3.13 -3.43
N GLU A 53 8.27 -4.02 -4.40
CA GLU A 53 7.15 -4.80 -4.94
C GLU A 53 7.61 -6.23 -5.24
N PRO A 54 6.74 -7.22 -5.06
CA PRO A 54 7.04 -8.57 -5.51
C PRO A 54 7.03 -8.63 -7.03
N PHE A 55 7.92 -9.44 -7.58
CA PHE A 55 7.81 -9.94 -8.94
C PHE A 55 6.71 -11.01 -8.99
N ILE A 56 5.72 -10.84 -9.88
CA ILE A 56 4.58 -11.74 -10.03
C ILE A 56 4.52 -12.14 -11.51
N ASP A 57 4.97 -13.36 -11.81
CA ASP A 57 4.88 -13.92 -13.16
C ASP A 57 3.49 -14.50 -13.43
N ASN A 58 2.98 -15.26 -12.45
CA ASN A 58 1.65 -15.85 -12.55
C ASN A 58 0.59 -14.90 -11.98
N PRO A 59 -0.48 -14.58 -12.73
CA PRO A 59 -1.55 -13.70 -12.28
C PRO A 59 -2.08 -14.01 -10.87
N VAL A 60 -2.05 -13.02 -9.99
CA VAL A 60 -2.65 -13.08 -8.66
C VAL A 60 -4.01 -12.39 -8.70
N ALA A 61 -5.08 -13.17 -8.52
CA ALA A 61 -6.44 -12.65 -8.58
C ALA A 61 -6.73 -11.59 -7.49
N VAL A 62 -7.53 -10.61 -7.87
CA VAL A 62 -7.99 -9.49 -7.04
C VAL A 62 -9.51 -9.43 -7.13
N THR A 63 -10.17 -9.27 -5.99
CA THR A 63 -11.61 -9.02 -5.92
C THR A 63 -11.87 -7.52 -6.01
N PHE A 64 -12.86 -7.13 -6.81
CA PHE A 64 -13.39 -5.79 -6.90
C PHE A 64 -14.79 -5.73 -6.30
N GLU A 65 -15.06 -4.72 -5.48
CA GLU A 65 -16.38 -4.50 -4.88
C GLU A 65 -16.80 -3.03 -5.05
N SER A 66 -18.04 -2.84 -5.47
CA SER A 66 -18.70 -1.55 -5.58
C SER A 66 -19.58 -1.35 -4.35
N VAL A 67 -19.34 -0.33 -3.53
CA VAL A 67 -19.96 -0.16 -2.21
C VAL A 67 -20.60 1.23 -2.09
N ALA A 68 -21.83 1.27 -1.57
CA ALA A 68 -22.54 2.53 -1.32
C ALA A 68 -21.82 3.33 -0.21
N PHE A 69 -21.77 4.65 -0.36
CA PHE A 69 -21.23 5.52 0.68
C PHE A 69 -22.05 5.43 1.97
N ASP A 70 -21.33 5.30 3.10
CA ASP A 70 -21.85 5.59 4.42
C ASP A 70 -21.18 6.87 4.97
N LYS A 71 -21.69 7.38 6.10
CA LYS A 71 -21.12 8.58 6.75
C LYS A 71 -19.63 8.44 7.07
N SER A 72 -19.16 7.22 7.35
CA SER A 72 -17.77 6.95 7.69
C SER A 72 -16.87 7.05 6.45
N ALA A 73 -17.25 6.42 5.35
CA ALA A 73 -16.57 6.49 4.06
C ALA A 73 -16.59 7.91 3.50
N GLU A 74 -17.70 8.63 3.62
CA GLU A 74 -17.82 10.03 3.22
C GLU A 74 -16.83 10.90 4.01
N SER A 75 -16.76 10.74 5.32
CA SER A 75 -15.80 11.44 6.17
C SER A 75 -14.35 11.14 5.76
N ARG A 76 -14.00 9.87 5.52
CA ARG A 76 -12.65 9.47 5.08
C ARG A 76 -12.30 10.10 3.73
N TYR A 77 -13.21 10.06 2.76
CA TYR A 77 -13.00 10.61 1.43
C TYR A 77 -12.91 12.15 1.44
N SER A 78 -13.77 12.83 2.19
CA SER A 78 -13.71 14.29 2.37
C SER A 78 -12.42 14.74 3.04
N ASN A 79 -11.93 14.01 4.04
CA ASN A 79 -10.63 14.26 4.65
C ASN A 79 -9.48 14.04 3.66
N TYR A 80 -9.55 13.00 2.83
CA TYR A 80 -8.59 12.78 1.74
C TYR A 80 -8.56 13.98 0.78
N ARG A 81 -9.71 14.45 0.26
CA ARG A 81 -9.76 15.59 -0.66
C ARG A 81 -9.19 16.86 -0.02
N LYS A 82 -9.56 17.15 1.22
CA LYS A 82 -9.01 18.27 2.01
C LYS A 82 -7.48 18.19 2.13
N ASN A 83 -6.93 17.00 2.39
CA ASN A 83 -5.48 16.79 2.47
C ASN A 83 -4.77 16.95 1.13
N GLN A 84 -5.47 16.74 0.01
CA GLN A 84 -4.98 17.02 -1.35
C GLN A 84 -5.13 18.50 -1.75
N GLY A 85 -5.67 19.36 -0.88
CA GLY A 85 -5.97 20.75 -1.20
C GLY A 85 -7.17 20.92 -2.15
N LYS A 86 -7.99 19.87 -2.31
CA LYS A 86 -9.26 19.92 -3.04
C LYS A 86 -10.38 20.26 -2.06
N GLU A 87 -11.47 20.81 -2.58
CA GLU A 87 -12.70 21.00 -1.78
C GLU A 87 -13.20 19.64 -1.23
N PRO A 88 -13.72 19.58 0.00
CA PRO A 88 -14.36 18.38 0.52
C PRO A 88 -15.46 17.90 -0.43
N ALA A 89 -15.67 16.59 -0.54
CA ALA A 89 -16.80 16.08 -1.30
C ALA A 89 -18.08 16.29 -0.47
N THR A 90 -19.00 17.08 -0.99
CA THR A 90 -20.39 17.05 -0.53
C THR A 90 -21.07 15.92 -1.28
N ILE A 91 -21.01 14.71 -0.73
CA ILE A 91 -21.73 13.56 -1.29
C ILE A 91 -23.17 13.71 -0.83
N PHE A 92 -23.98 14.40 -1.64
CA PHE A 92 -25.39 14.62 -1.34
C PHE A 92 -26.11 13.26 -1.31
N THR A 93 -26.36 12.75 -0.11
CA THR A 93 -27.11 11.51 0.08
C THR A 93 -28.57 11.89 0.27
N ASP A 94 -29.28 12.10 -0.83
CA ASP A 94 -30.74 12.09 -0.77
C ASP A 94 -31.19 10.63 -0.68
N THR A 95 -31.67 10.22 0.49
CA THR A 95 -32.18 8.85 0.73
C THR A 95 -33.40 8.51 -0.13
N THR A 96 -33.99 9.48 -0.83
CA THR A 96 -35.08 9.29 -1.79
C THR A 96 -34.61 9.22 -3.25
N SER A 97 -33.34 9.51 -3.51
CA SER A 97 -32.74 9.38 -4.85
C SER A 97 -32.24 7.96 -5.11
N ILE A 98 -32.43 7.46 -6.33
CA ILE A 98 -32.09 6.09 -6.74
C ILE A 98 -30.57 5.91 -6.92
N ASP A 99 -29.83 6.99 -7.11
CA ASP A 99 -28.40 6.99 -7.40
C ASP A 99 -27.56 7.31 -6.15
N ILE A 100 -27.44 6.33 -5.24
CA ILE A 100 -26.55 6.44 -4.09
C ILE A 100 -25.09 6.43 -4.60
N PRO A 101 -24.28 7.47 -4.31
CA PRO A 101 -22.88 7.49 -4.70
C PRO A 101 -22.14 6.26 -4.18
N ARG A 102 -21.21 5.74 -4.99
CA ARG A 102 -20.46 4.52 -4.69
C ARG A 102 -18.97 4.78 -4.67
N TYR A 103 -18.27 4.07 -3.80
CA TYR A 103 -16.82 3.92 -3.83
C TYR A 103 -16.47 2.47 -4.12
N TYR A 104 -15.20 2.23 -4.40
CA TYR A 104 -14.74 0.93 -4.84
C TYR A 104 -13.65 0.38 -3.92
N GLN A 105 -13.58 -0.95 -3.86
CA GLN A 105 -12.59 -1.67 -3.08
C GLN A 105 -11.90 -2.69 -3.98
N LEU A 106 -10.57 -2.81 -3.86
CA LEU A 106 -9.79 -3.88 -4.48
C LEU A 106 -9.03 -4.64 -3.39
N LYS A 107 -9.24 -5.94 -3.29
CA LYS A 107 -8.61 -6.83 -2.29
C LYS A 107 -7.91 -7.98 -2.99
N ILE A 108 -6.66 -8.26 -2.63
CA ILE A 108 -5.97 -9.47 -3.10
C ILE A 108 -6.73 -10.69 -2.58
N SER A 109 -7.20 -11.56 -3.48
CA SER A 109 -8.05 -12.70 -3.13
C SER A 109 -7.33 -14.04 -3.21
N ASN A 110 -6.40 -14.21 -4.16
CA ASN A 110 -5.62 -15.44 -4.28
C ASN A 110 -4.31 -15.39 -3.47
N ILE A 111 -4.44 -15.49 -2.15
CA ILE A 111 -3.30 -15.42 -1.22
C ILE A 111 -2.33 -16.58 -1.39
N VAL A 112 -2.84 -17.78 -1.71
CA VAL A 112 -2.00 -18.96 -1.94
C VAL A 112 -1.07 -18.73 -3.13
N ARG A 113 -1.60 -18.17 -4.24
CA ARG A 113 -0.78 -17.81 -5.40
C ARG A 113 0.26 -16.75 -5.04
N LEU A 114 -0.15 -15.69 -4.34
CA LEU A 114 0.76 -14.63 -3.93
C LEU A 114 1.92 -15.15 -3.07
N VAL A 115 1.64 -16.02 -2.10
CA VAL A 115 2.68 -16.68 -1.29
C VAL A 115 3.63 -17.50 -2.16
N GLY A 116 3.10 -18.22 -3.16
CA GLY A 116 3.90 -18.95 -4.14
C GLY A 116 4.86 -18.04 -4.90
N GLU A 117 4.35 -16.95 -5.49
CA GLU A 117 5.16 -15.98 -6.25
C GLU A 117 6.23 -15.33 -5.37
N MET A 118 5.88 -14.89 -4.16
CA MET A 118 6.82 -14.24 -3.23
C MET A 118 7.92 -15.17 -2.70
N ASN A 119 7.68 -16.47 -2.68
CA ASN A 119 8.70 -17.45 -2.31
C ASN A 119 9.56 -17.90 -3.50
N GLY A 120 9.18 -17.56 -4.73
CA GLY A 120 9.89 -17.89 -5.96
C GLY A 120 11.25 -17.20 -6.08
N ASP A 121 12.06 -17.70 -7.01
CA ASP A 121 13.48 -17.33 -7.10
C ASP A 121 13.71 -15.85 -7.42
N GLU A 122 12.86 -15.27 -8.27
CA GLU A 122 12.87 -13.84 -8.62
C GLU A 122 12.66 -12.92 -7.40
N ASN A 123 12.06 -13.44 -6.32
CA ASN A 123 11.80 -12.70 -5.10
C ASN A 123 12.78 -13.04 -3.96
N ASN A 124 13.85 -13.81 -4.19
CA ASN A 124 14.77 -14.20 -3.11
C ASN A 124 15.41 -12.98 -2.40
N GLY A 125 15.78 -11.94 -3.17
CA GLY A 125 16.30 -10.69 -2.60
C GLY A 125 15.26 -9.96 -1.73
N LEU A 126 14.03 -9.85 -2.24
CA LEU A 126 12.92 -9.26 -1.50
C LEU A 126 12.57 -10.06 -0.25
N LYS A 127 12.52 -11.39 -0.34
CA LYS A 127 12.25 -12.30 0.78
C LYS A 127 13.29 -12.13 1.89
N LYS A 128 14.58 -12.09 1.54
CA LYS A 128 15.66 -11.82 2.51
C LYS A 128 15.49 -10.45 3.16
N TYR A 129 15.20 -9.43 2.37
CA TYR A 129 14.97 -8.08 2.89
C TYR A 129 13.77 -8.02 3.87
N LEU A 130 12.68 -8.72 3.57
CA LEU A 130 11.52 -8.86 4.46
C LEU A 130 11.86 -9.60 5.76
N GLN A 131 12.74 -10.61 5.72
CA GLN A 131 13.17 -11.33 6.91
C GLN A 131 13.93 -10.45 7.90
N GLU A 132 14.71 -9.51 7.38
CA GLU A 132 15.50 -8.55 8.17
C GLU A 132 14.66 -7.35 8.65
N ASN A 133 13.51 -7.09 8.01
CA ASN A 133 12.67 -5.91 8.24
C ASN A 133 11.22 -6.30 8.56
N MET A 134 10.99 -6.80 9.77
CA MET A 134 9.70 -7.36 10.20
C MET A 134 8.54 -6.37 10.31
N ASP A 135 8.81 -5.06 10.23
CA ASP A 135 7.80 -4.00 10.24
C ASP A 135 7.22 -3.69 8.85
N LEU A 136 7.73 -4.36 7.80
CA LEU A 136 7.21 -4.26 6.45
C LEU A 136 5.94 -5.10 6.29
N GLU A 137 4.97 -4.50 5.62
CA GLU A 137 3.67 -5.11 5.34
C GLU A 137 3.36 -4.95 3.84
N ILE A 138 2.57 -5.86 3.29
CA ILE A 138 2.08 -5.76 1.91
C ILE A 138 0.75 -5.02 1.87
N MET A 139 0.57 -4.11 0.91
CA MET A 139 -0.71 -3.46 0.67
C MET A 139 -1.69 -4.47 0.07
N SER A 140 -2.60 -4.95 0.90
CA SER A 140 -3.47 -6.07 0.56
C SER A 140 -4.88 -5.64 0.14
N HIS A 141 -5.23 -4.40 0.44
CA HIS A 141 -6.54 -3.82 0.15
C HIS A 141 -6.41 -2.30 -0.08
N ILE A 142 -7.03 -1.79 -1.14
CA ILE A 142 -7.20 -0.35 -1.38
C ILE A 142 -8.68 0.01 -1.53
N VAL A 143 -9.03 1.20 -1.06
CA VAL A 143 -10.36 1.81 -1.15
C VAL A 143 -10.22 3.13 -1.90
N PHE A 144 -10.99 3.32 -2.96
CA PHE A 144 -10.77 4.40 -3.90
C PHE A 144 -12.04 4.91 -4.58
N MET A 145 -11.93 6.13 -5.10
CA MET A 145 -12.82 6.68 -6.10
C MET A 145 -12.13 6.66 -7.47
N THR A 146 -12.88 6.56 -8.54
CA THR A 146 -12.34 6.62 -9.91
C THR A 146 -13.37 7.22 -10.87
N ASP A 147 -12.96 7.51 -12.10
CA ASP A 147 -13.86 8.00 -13.14
C ASP A 147 -14.83 6.91 -13.62
N ILE A 148 -15.95 7.34 -14.20
CA ILE A 148 -17.03 6.44 -14.64
C ILE A 148 -16.52 5.37 -15.61
N LYS A 149 -15.59 5.72 -16.51
CA LYS A 149 -15.04 4.78 -17.49
C LYS A 149 -14.24 3.69 -16.79
N SER A 150 -13.33 4.05 -15.88
CA SER A 150 -12.56 3.08 -15.10
C SER A 150 -13.44 2.22 -14.19
N ALA A 151 -14.48 2.80 -13.57
CA ALA A 151 -15.45 2.04 -12.78
C ALA A 151 -16.20 1.00 -13.63
N GLN A 152 -16.78 1.42 -14.76
CA GLN A 152 -17.48 0.53 -15.68
C GLN A 152 -16.56 -0.56 -16.24
N GLN A 153 -15.29 -0.24 -16.49
CA GLN A 153 -14.32 -1.24 -16.94
C GLN A 153 -14.09 -2.33 -15.89
N MET A 154 -14.02 -1.98 -14.60
CA MET A 154 -13.86 -2.96 -13.52
C MET A 154 -15.17 -3.71 -13.21
N GLU A 155 -16.32 -3.04 -13.26
CA GLU A 155 -17.63 -3.64 -13.01
C GLU A 155 -18.00 -4.70 -14.06
N ASN A 156 -17.60 -4.50 -15.31
CA ASN A 156 -17.87 -5.42 -16.41
C ASN A 156 -16.74 -6.44 -16.67
N ALA A 157 -15.71 -6.47 -15.80
CA ALA A 157 -14.58 -7.36 -15.98
C ALA A 157 -14.89 -8.78 -15.49
N ASP A 158 -14.53 -9.78 -16.29
CA ASP A 158 -14.56 -11.19 -15.84
C ASP A 158 -13.36 -11.49 -14.93
N LEU A 159 -12.27 -10.72 -15.08
CA LEU A 159 -11.01 -10.97 -14.40
C LEU A 159 -10.26 -9.68 -14.06
N ILE A 160 -9.80 -9.63 -12.82
CA ILE A 160 -8.95 -8.57 -12.27
C ILE A 160 -7.81 -9.23 -11.53
N TYR A 161 -6.57 -8.87 -11.87
CA TYR A 161 -5.39 -9.50 -11.29
C TYR A 161 -4.16 -8.60 -11.28
N LEU A 162 -3.22 -8.94 -10.41
CA LEU A 162 -1.88 -8.37 -10.37
C LEU A 162 -0.91 -9.24 -11.17
N LYS A 163 -0.07 -8.60 -11.98
CA LYS A 163 1.06 -9.24 -12.68
C LYS A 163 2.17 -8.22 -12.91
N THR A 164 3.42 -8.67 -12.88
CA THR A 164 4.57 -7.85 -13.25
C THR A 164 4.69 -7.77 -14.77
N SER A 165 4.82 -6.54 -15.29
CA SER A 165 5.07 -6.29 -16.71
C SER A 165 6.45 -6.76 -17.12
N TYR A 166 6.70 -6.78 -18.43
CA TYR A 166 8.03 -7.06 -18.97
C TYR A 166 9.10 -6.09 -18.46
N ASP A 167 8.71 -4.84 -18.17
CA ASP A 167 9.59 -3.80 -17.62
C ASP A 167 9.84 -3.95 -16.10
N GLY A 168 9.37 -5.04 -15.48
CA GLY A 168 9.55 -5.31 -14.06
C GLY A 168 8.62 -4.49 -13.14
N VAL A 169 7.58 -3.87 -13.69
CA VAL A 169 6.64 -3.03 -12.92
C VAL A 169 5.41 -3.86 -12.54
N LEU A 170 5.01 -3.83 -11.26
CA LEU A 170 3.76 -4.44 -10.84
C LEU A 170 2.57 -3.66 -11.44
N ILE A 171 1.65 -4.35 -12.12
CA ILE A 171 0.48 -3.74 -12.78
C ILE A 171 -0.80 -4.47 -12.38
N LEU A 172 -1.88 -3.68 -12.19
CA LEU A 172 -3.24 -4.18 -12.05
C LEU A 172 -3.86 -4.28 -13.44
N TYR A 173 -4.22 -5.48 -13.85
CA TYR A 173 -4.91 -5.76 -15.10
C TYR A 173 -6.39 -5.99 -14.86
N VAL A 174 -7.19 -5.53 -15.80
CA VAL A 174 -8.64 -5.73 -15.86
C VAL A 174 -8.96 -6.26 -17.26
N GLY A 175 -9.92 -7.18 -17.37
CA GLY A 175 -10.31 -7.64 -18.69
C GLY A 175 -11.34 -8.76 -18.67
N ASN A 176 -11.36 -9.46 -19.78
CA ASN A 176 -12.20 -10.62 -20.00
C ASN A 176 -11.42 -11.66 -20.81
N ARG A 177 -12.10 -12.73 -21.24
CA ARG A 177 -11.49 -13.81 -22.03
C ARG A 177 -10.85 -13.37 -23.36
N TYR A 178 -11.16 -12.17 -23.87
CA TYR A 178 -10.68 -11.66 -25.15
C TYR A 178 -9.47 -10.74 -25.05
N GLY A 179 -9.15 -10.26 -23.85
CA GLY A 179 -8.05 -9.34 -23.66
C GLY A 179 -8.06 -8.68 -22.29
N THR A 180 -6.92 -8.11 -21.94
CA THR A 180 -6.69 -7.44 -20.66
C THR A 180 -5.99 -6.12 -20.89
N GLU A 181 -6.38 -5.12 -20.11
CA GLU A 181 -5.80 -3.79 -20.14
C GLU A 181 -5.25 -3.41 -18.76
N PRO A 182 -4.17 -2.62 -18.71
CA PRO A 182 -3.65 -2.11 -17.46
C PRO A 182 -4.53 -0.98 -16.92
N ILE A 183 -4.86 -1.03 -15.64
CA ILE A 183 -5.49 0.09 -14.93
C ILE A 183 -4.43 1.12 -14.56
N LYS A 184 -4.64 2.36 -14.97
CA LYS A 184 -3.80 3.49 -14.56
C LYS A 184 -4.11 3.87 -13.11
N ILE A 185 -3.19 3.56 -12.19
CA ILE A 185 -3.31 3.91 -10.77
C ILE A 185 -3.49 5.43 -10.56
N SER A 186 -3.00 6.27 -11.47
CA SER A 186 -3.23 7.72 -11.45
C SER A 186 -4.70 8.14 -11.53
N ASN A 187 -5.57 7.27 -12.05
CA ASN A 187 -7.01 7.50 -12.13
C ASN A 187 -7.74 7.10 -10.84
N LEU A 188 -7.03 6.54 -9.87
CA LEU A 188 -7.58 6.08 -8.61
C LEU A 188 -7.29 7.10 -7.52
N GLU A 189 -8.34 7.70 -6.98
CA GLU A 189 -8.27 8.49 -5.76
C GLU A 189 -8.32 7.56 -4.54
N ILE A 190 -7.19 6.91 -4.24
CA ILE A 190 -7.06 5.99 -3.10
C ILE A 190 -7.10 6.80 -1.80
N PHE A 191 -8.19 6.64 -1.03
CA PHE A 191 -8.43 7.39 0.20
C PHE A 191 -8.35 6.54 1.47
N ASP A 192 -8.32 5.21 1.35
CA ASP A 192 -8.07 4.29 2.46
C ASP A 192 -7.41 3.00 1.96
N PHE A 193 -6.75 2.27 2.87
CA PHE A 193 -6.07 1.02 2.55
C PHE A 193 -5.94 0.10 3.77
N ARG A 194 -5.69 -1.19 3.53
CA ARG A 194 -5.23 -2.12 4.56
C ARG A 194 -3.98 -2.84 4.08
N THR A 195 -3.20 -3.24 5.07
CA THR A 195 -1.95 -3.96 4.90
C THR A 195 -2.06 -5.33 5.54
N ALA A 196 -1.28 -6.28 5.04
CA ALA A 196 -1.21 -7.64 5.55
C ALA A 196 0.23 -7.96 6.01
N ARG A 197 0.32 -8.74 7.08
CA ARG A 197 1.59 -9.16 7.68
C ARG A 197 2.02 -10.53 7.20
N PHE A 198 3.31 -10.79 7.25
CA PHE A 198 3.90 -12.08 6.88
C PHE A 198 4.02 -12.99 8.10
N CYS A 199 3.69 -14.25 7.91
CA CYS A 199 4.03 -15.34 8.81
C CYS A 199 5.03 -16.26 8.14
N TRP A 200 6.04 -16.65 8.91
CA TRP A 200 7.20 -17.38 8.45
C TRP A 200 7.19 -18.80 8.98
N ASP A 201 7.71 -19.72 8.18
CA ASP A 201 7.99 -21.09 8.61
C ASP A 201 9.27 -21.61 7.93
N LYS A 202 9.80 -22.72 8.46
CA LYS A 202 10.90 -23.45 7.83
C LYS A 202 10.37 -24.60 7.00
N ASP A 203 10.86 -24.71 5.79
CA ASP A 203 10.64 -25.91 4.99
C ASP A 203 11.43 -27.11 5.55
N LYS A 204 11.21 -28.30 4.96
CA LYS A 204 11.90 -29.55 5.36
C LYS A 204 13.42 -29.48 5.18
N ARG A 205 13.94 -28.52 4.40
CA ARG A 205 15.36 -28.29 4.14
C ARG A 205 15.95 -27.20 5.04
N GLY A 206 15.13 -26.59 5.91
CA GLY A 206 15.53 -25.54 6.83
C GLY A 206 15.50 -24.13 6.24
N HIS A 207 15.02 -23.93 5.01
CA HIS A 207 14.89 -22.60 4.43
C HIS A 207 13.68 -21.89 5.02
N ILE A 208 13.87 -20.61 5.36
CA ILE A 208 12.79 -19.76 5.86
C ILE A 208 11.99 -19.23 4.67
N ASN A 209 10.69 -19.52 4.65
CA ASN A 209 9.76 -19.09 3.63
C ASN A 209 8.58 -18.35 4.25
N ILE A 210 7.91 -17.54 3.44
CA ILE A 210 6.62 -16.97 3.81
C ILE A 210 5.62 -18.13 3.78
N ALA A 211 5.09 -18.49 4.94
CA ALA A 211 4.09 -19.54 5.05
C ALA A 211 2.68 -19.00 4.80
N GLN A 212 2.43 -17.76 5.23
CA GLN A 212 1.11 -17.14 5.10
C GLN A 212 1.21 -15.62 5.09
N ILE A 213 0.24 -14.98 4.42
CA ILE A 213 -0.02 -13.54 4.48
C ILE A 213 -1.33 -13.33 5.23
N LEU A 214 -1.29 -12.65 6.37
CA LEU A 214 -2.44 -12.40 7.23
C LEU A 214 -3.22 -11.19 6.71
N MET A 215 -4.27 -11.46 5.93
CA MET A 215 -5.18 -10.43 5.40
C MET A 215 -5.98 -9.73 6.51
N ASP A 216 -6.36 -10.51 7.52
CA ASP A 216 -7.18 -10.09 8.66
C ASP A 216 -6.64 -10.83 9.90
N GLY A 217 -6.37 -10.11 11.00
CA GLY A 217 -5.85 -10.68 12.26
C GLY A 217 -4.41 -10.28 12.61
N ILE A 218 -4.01 -10.56 13.85
CA ILE A 218 -2.74 -10.10 14.45
C ILE A 218 -1.78 -11.27 14.70
N THR A 219 -2.31 -12.49 14.82
CA THR A 219 -1.55 -13.65 15.30
C THR A 219 -1.33 -14.66 14.17
N CYS A 220 -0.07 -15.08 14.01
CA CYS A 220 0.29 -16.15 13.08
C CYS A 220 -0.27 -17.51 13.55
N PRO A 221 -0.96 -18.26 12.68
CA PRO A 221 -1.59 -19.52 13.08
C PRO A 221 -0.59 -20.69 13.13
N GLY A 222 -0.94 -21.71 13.92
CA GLY A 222 -0.19 -22.96 14.01
C GLY A 222 1.25 -22.78 14.50
N SER A 223 2.20 -23.42 13.80
CA SER A 223 3.63 -23.35 14.10
C SER A 223 4.31 -22.09 13.56
N THR A 224 3.65 -21.35 12.66
CA THR A 224 4.26 -20.20 11.97
C THR A 224 4.56 -19.05 12.93
N LYS A 225 5.55 -18.21 12.57
CA LYS A 225 6.04 -17.12 13.42
C LYS A 225 5.98 -15.79 12.68
N ALA A 226 5.57 -14.73 13.39
CA ALA A 226 5.66 -13.37 12.86
C ALA A 226 7.11 -12.89 12.71
N ASN A 227 7.98 -13.32 13.64
CA ASN A 227 9.42 -13.06 13.57
C ASN A 227 10.15 -14.32 13.05
N PRO A 228 10.82 -14.25 11.87
CA PRO A 228 11.54 -15.39 11.29
C PRO A 228 12.75 -15.84 12.11
N GLU A 229 13.40 -14.96 12.88
CA GLU A 229 14.55 -15.31 13.75
C GLU A 229 14.17 -16.34 14.81
N LYS A 230 12.90 -16.37 15.24
CA LYS A 230 12.39 -17.36 16.21
C LYS A 230 12.46 -18.78 15.64
N LEU A 231 12.56 -18.95 14.33
CA LEU A 231 12.70 -20.25 13.66
C LEU A 231 14.15 -20.75 13.71
N ASN A 232 15.14 -19.87 13.94
CA ASN A 232 16.56 -20.22 13.99
C ASN A 232 17.07 -20.51 15.41
N ARG A 233 16.24 -20.36 16.44
CA ARG A 233 16.65 -20.62 17.81
C ARG A 233 16.86 -22.12 18.02
N THR A 234 18.11 -22.51 18.27
CA THR A 234 18.42 -23.82 18.85
C THR A 234 17.67 -23.91 20.17
N PRO A 235 16.86 -24.97 20.41
CA PRO A 235 16.22 -25.19 21.68
C PRO A 235 17.24 -25.12 22.82
N ASP A 236 16.91 -24.45 23.93
CA ASP A 236 17.87 -24.19 25.01
C ASP A 236 18.47 -25.47 25.61
N TYR A 237 17.80 -26.62 25.50
CA TYR A 237 18.32 -27.91 25.95
C TYR A 237 19.43 -28.51 25.06
N LEU A 238 19.74 -27.89 23.91
CA LEU A 238 20.83 -28.28 23.01
C LEU A 238 22.03 -27.32 23.08
N LYS A 239 21.96 -26.29 23.93
CA LYS A 239 23.11 -25.41 24.22
C LYS A 239 23.91 -26.05 25.36
N LEU A 240 24.85 -26.93 25.00
CA LEU A 240 25.88 -27.48 25.89
C LEU A 240 26.98 -26.46 26.15
#